data_AF-A0A7S4NVM4-F1
#
_entry.id   AF-A0A7S4NVM4-F1
#
_cell.length_a   1.000
_cell.length_b   1.000
_cell.length_c   1.000
_cell.angle_alpha   90.00
_cell.angle_beta   90.00
_cell.angle_gamma   90.00
#
_symmetry.space_group_name_H-M   'P 1'
#
loop_
_entity.id
_entity.type
_entity.pdbx_description
1 polymer ?
#
loop_
_entity_poly.entity_id
_entity_poly.type
_entity_poly.pdbx_seq_one_letter_code
_entity_poly.pdbx_strand_id
1 'polypeptide(L)'
;AKEAPFVVQGVLALSDTRDEDGGFLCVPGSHRISKEWALINEWDKRHYPGQLRPEKDDPLHNHIEKIPLRAGSIVIWSGFTFHANHPNQSDRWRVNQYLRMYPVKTTRFLPYAPDERDYPEDFRPKITPLGRKLFGIDKWEEEKEEEKEKDVTEDQKEKKEKKGWFS
;
A
#
# COMPACT_ATOMS: atom_id res chain seq x y z
N ALA A 1 3.27 -20.84 -0.47
CA ALA A 1 3.36 -19.53 -1.16
C ALA A 1 3.79 -18.49 -0.13
N LYS A 2 4.72 -17.58 -0.47
CA LYS A 2 5.09 -16.47 0.43
C LYS A 2 3.83 -15.64 0.72
N GLU A 3 3.54 -15.39 1.99
CA GLU A 3 2.34 -14.64 2.37
C GLU A 3 2.37 -13.24 1.73
N ALA A 4 1.24 -12.80 1.17
CA ALA A 4 1.16 -11.46 0.59
C ALA A 4 1.38 -10.43 1.71
N PRO A 5 2.22 -9.41 1.50
CA PRO A 5 2.53 -8.42 2.54
C PRO A 5 1.25 -7.76 3.02
N PHE A 6 1.16 -7.54 4.32
CA PHE A 6 0.13 -6.67 4.90
C PHE A 6 0.26 -5.28 4.27
N VAL A 7 -0.83 -4.69 3.81
CA VAL A 7 -0.85 -3.35 3.23
C VAL A 7 -1.99 -2.58 3.86
N VAL A 8 -1.73 -1.33 4.23
CA VAL A 8 -2.75 -0.40 4.66
C VAL A 8 -2.94 0.64 3.56
N GLN A 9 -4.19 0.93 3.25
CA GLN A 9 -4.56 1.96 2.30
C GLN A 9 -5.35 3.04 3.05
N GLY A 10 -5.30 4.25 2.51
CA GLY A 10 -6.05 5.36 3.06
C GLY A 10 -6.46 6.34 1.98
N VAL A 11 -7.47 7.13 2.30
CA VAL A 11 -7.90 8.26 1.48
C VAL A 11 -8.19 9.44 2.41
N LEU A 12 -7.48 10.54 2.18
CA LEU A 12 -7.75 11.83 2.82
C LEU A 12 -8.70 12.61 1.91
N ALA A 13 -9.84 13.01 2.46
CA ALA A 13 -10.78 13.88 1.78
C ALA A 13 -10.27 15.32 1.80
N LEU A 14 -10.02 15.93 0.63
CA LEU A 14 -9.63 17.34 0.50
C LEU A 14 -10.85 18.25 0.29
N SER A 15 -11.99 17.66 -0.06
CA SER A 15 -13.31 18.28 -0.12
C SER A 15 -14.34 17.41 0.59
N ASP A 16 -15.48 17.98 0.96
CA ASP A 16 -16.62 17.17 1.41
C ASP A 16 -17.03 16.17 0.32
N THR A 17 -17.35 14.96 0.75
CA THR A 17 -17.76 13.82 -0.07
C THR A 17 -19.08 13.29 0.50
N ARG A 18 -20.19 13.74 -0.07
CA ARG A 18 -21.53 13.23 0.21
C ARG A 18 -21.81 11.97 -0.61
N ASP A 19 -22.93 11.32 -0.33
CA ASP A 19 -23.36 10.11 -1.02
C ASP A 19 -23.55 10.27 -2.53
N GLU A 20 -23.89 11.47 -3.01
CA GLU A 20 -24.03 11.79 -4.43
C GLU A 20 -22.71 12.17 -5.11
N ASP A 21 -21.69 12.57 -4.36
CA ASP A 21 -20.42 13.08 -4.93
C ASP A 21 -19.47 11.96 -5.39
N GLY A 22 -19.90 10.70 -5.28
CA GLY A 22 -19.03 9.55 -5.52
C GLY A 22 -18.09 9.34 -4.34
N GLY A 23 -17.74 8.12 -3.99
CA GLY A 23 -17.12 7.93 -2.68
C GLY A 23 -16.52 6.57 -2.46
N PHE A 24 -15.65 6.51 -1.46
CA PHE A 24 -15.17 5.25 -0.94
C PHE A 24 -16.38 4.43 -0.46
N LEU A 25 -16.47 3.20 -0.94
CA LEU A 25 -17.36 2.20 -0.41
C LEU A 25 -16.57 0.95 -0.08
N CYS A 26 -17.04 0.19 0.90
CA CYS A 26 -16.42 -1.07 1.27
C CYS A 26 -17.46 -2.06 1.78
N VAL A 27 -17.03 -3.31 1.92
CA VAL A 27 -17.72 -4.30 2.74
C VAL A 27 -16.99 -4.38 4.08
N PRO A 28 -17.53 -3.80 5.18
CA PRO A 28 -16.87 -3.83 6.48
C PRO A 28 -16.56 -5.24 6.95
N GLY A 29 -15.40 -5.45 7.58
CA GLY A 29 -14.97 -6.76 8.07
C GLY A 29 -14.47 -7.75 7.00
N SER A 30 -14.66 -7.45 5.71
CA SER A 30 -14.37 -8.39 4.63
C SER A 30 -12.88 -8.78 4.46
N HIS A 31 -11.95 -7.99 5.04
CA HIS A 31 -10.54 -8.35 5.13
C HIS A 31 -10.27 -9.69 5.83
N ARG A 32 -11.22 -10.18 6.63
CA ARG A 32 -11.14 -11.47 7.33
C ARG A 32 -11.45 -12.66 6.43
N ILE A 33 -12.26 -12.44 5.38
CA ILE A 33 -12.77 -13.51 4.51
C ILE A 33 -12.22 -13.45 3.09
N SER A 34 -11.59 -12.35 2.66
CA SER A 34 -11.24 -12.15 1.25
C SER A 34 -10.30 -13.21 0.66
N LYS A 35 -9.38 -13.75 1.46
CA LYS A 35 -8.52 -14.88 1.04
C LYS A 35 -9.34 -16.15 0.81
N GLU A 36 -10.24 -16.49 1.72
CA GLU A 36 -11.09 -17.67 1.64
C GLU A 36 -12.13 -17.55 0.53
N TRP A 37 -12.79 -16.39 0.43
CA TRP A 37 -13.69 -16.05 -0.66
C TRP A 37 -13.02 -16.24 -2.02
N ALA A 38 -11.77 -15.78 -2.19
CA ALA A 38 -11.05 -15.94 -3.45
C ALA A 38 -10.74 -17.40 -3.79
N LEU A 39 -10.52 -18.26 -2.78
CA LEU A 39 -10.28 -19.68 -2.99
C LEU A 39 -11.57 -20.42 -3.39
N ILE A 40 -12.68 -20.14 -2.70
CA ILE A 40 -13.98 -20.78 -2.96
C ILE A 40 -14.51 -20.40 -4.35
N ASN A 41 -14.30 -19.15 -4.78
CA ASN A 41 -14.73 -18.67 -6.09
C ASN A 41 -13.70 -18.94 -7.20
N GLU A 42 -12.75 -19.86 -6.96
CA GLU A 42 -11.71 -20.28 -7.91
C GLU A 42 -10.98 -19.11 -8.59
N TRP A 43 -10.73 -18.03 -7.83
CA TRP A 43 -10.25 -16.79 -8.43
C TRP A 43 -8.86 -16.95 -9.05
N ASP A 44 -8.84 -16.87 -10.38
CA ASP A 44 -7.62 -17.04 -11.14
C ASP A 44 -6.82 -15.74 -11.20
N LYS A 45 -5.74 -15.71 -10.42
CA LYS A 45 -4.74 -14.63 -10.41
C LYS A 45 -4.16 -14.29 -11.79
N ARG A 46 -4.28 -15.19 -12.77
CA ARG A 46 -3.76 -14.99 -14.15
C ARG A 46 -4.54 -13.94 -14.94
N HIS A 47 -5.84 -13.79 -14.69
CA HIS A 47 -6.69 -12.90 -15.48
C HIS A 47 -6.70 -11.45 -14.92
N TYR A 48 -6.59 -11.30 -13.60
CA TYR A 48 -6.59 -10.00 -12.93
C TYR A 48 -5.56 -9.99 -11.79
N PRO A 49 -4.26 -9.85 -12.10
CA PRO A 49 -3.23 -9.88 -11.08
C PRO A 49 -3.44 -8.76 -10.05
N GLY A 50 -3.88 -9.15 -8.86
CA GLY A 50 -4.01 -8.26 -7.71
C GLY A 50 -5.37 -7.57 -7.51
N GLN A 51 -6.42 -7.95 -8.23
CA GLN A 51 -7.78 -7.44 -7.98
C GLN A 51 -8.74 -8.61 -7.79
N LEU A 52 -9.35 -8.72 -6.60
CA LEU A 52 -10.50 -9.60 -6.38
C LEU A 52 -11.75 -8.84 -6.80
N ARG A 53 -12.53 -9.39 -7.73
CA ARG A 53 -13.77 -8.77 -8.18
C ARG A 53 -14.93 -9.76 -8.03
N PRO A 54 -15.81 -9.55 -7.05
CA PRO A 54 -17.06 -10.30 -6.97
C PRO A 54 -17.89 -10.12 -8.24
N GLU A 55 -18.54 -11.20 -8.68
CA GLU A 55 -19.53 -11.15 -9.76
C GLU A 55 -20.76 -10.34 -9.32
N LYS A 56 -21.53 -9.84 -10.28
CA LYS A 56 -22.62 -8.88 -10.00
C LYS A 56 -23.68 -9.41 -9.03
N ASP A 57 -23.89 -10.72 -9.00
CA ASP A 57 -24.86 -11.43 -8.17
C ASP A 57 -24.26 -12.00 -6.88
N ASP A 58 -22.99 -11.72 -6.58
CA ASP A 58 -22.34 -12.17 -5.35
C ASP A 58 -23.00 -11.54 -4.10
N PRO A 59 -23.34 -12.34 -3.07
CA PRO A 59 -23.95 -11.84 -1.83
C PRO A 59 -23.16 -10.76 -1.09
N LEU A 60 -21.85 -10.63 -1.30
CA LEU A 60 -21.03 -9.54 -0.76
C LEU A 60 -21.59 -8.16 -1.11
N HIS A 61 -22.25 -8.03 -2.27
CA HIS A 61 -22.86 -6.78 -2.69
C HIS A 61 -23.95 -6.29 -1.73
N ASN A 62 -24.62 -7.18 -0.99
CA ASN A 62 -25.65 -6.83 0.00
C ASN A 62 -25.08 -6.18 1.27
N HIS A 63 -23.75 -6.23 1.45
CA HIS A 63 -23.05 -5.73 2.63
C HIS A 63 -22.18 -4.49 2.32
N ILE A 64 -22.39 -3.87 1.15
CA ILE A 64 -21.68 -2.65 0.78
C ILE A 64 -22.19 -1.47 1.60
N GLU A 65 -21.26 -0.75 2.22
CA GLU A 65 -21.50 0.53 2.88
C GLU A 65 -20.76 1.65 2.15
N LYS A 66 -21.47 2.76 1.90
CA LYS A 66 -20.88 4.01 1.43
C LYS A 66 -20.38 4.80 2.63
N ILE A 67 -19.17 5.34 2.53
CA ILE A 67 -18.55 6.09 3.61
C ILE A 67 -18.39 7.55 3.15
N PRO A 68 -19.38 8.43 3.38
CA PRO A 68 -19.24 9.85 3.13
C PRO A 68 -18.19 10.45 4.08
N LEU A 69 -17.47 11.47 3.60
CA LEU A 69 -16.34 12.08 4.31
C LEU A 69 -16.44 13.58 4.30
N ARG A 70 -16.13 14.21 5.45
CA ARG A 70 -15.93 15.65 5.51
C ARG A 70 -14.51 16.00 5.09
N ALA A 71 -14.29 17.18 4.51
CA ALA A 71 -12.95 17.69 4.23
C ALA A 71 -12.05 17.59 5.48
N GLY A 72 -10.83 17.10 5.29
CA GLY A 72 -9.87 16.81 6.36
C GLY A 72 -10.02 15.44 7.02
N SER A 73 -11.08 14.68 6.72
CA SER A 73 -11.25 13.32 7.26
C SER A 73 -10.40 12.31 6.48
N ILE A 74 -9.85 11.33 7.17
CA ILE A 74 -9.14 10.19 6.57
C ILE A 74 -9.89 8.89 6.86
N VAL A 75 -10.07 8.07 5.83
CA VAL A 75 -10.44 6.65 5.99
C VAL A 75 -9.20 5.82 5.76
N ILE A 76 -8.98 4.84 6.64
CA ILE A 76 -7.86 3.90 6.59
C ILE A 76 -8.45 2.49 6.60
N TRP A 77 -7.98 1.63 5.70
CA TRP A 77 -8.45 0.25 5.58
C TRP A 77 -7.31 -0.72 5.27
N SER A 78 -7.54 -2.00 5.59
CA SER A 78 -6.66 -3.08 5.16
C SER A 78 -6.78 -3.30 3.66
N GLY A 79 -5.68 -3.50 2.95
CA GLY A 79 -5.66 -3.83 1.52
C GLY A 79 -6.38 -5.13 1.16
N PHE A 80 -6.76 -5.94 2.15
CA PHE A 80 -7.59 -7.13 1.99
C PHE A 80 -9.10 -6.85 2.04
N THR A 81 -9.52 -5.63 2.36
CA THR A 81 -10.94 -5.23 2.41
C THR A 81 -11.48 -5.12 0.99
N PHE A 82 -12.65 -5.71 0.69
CA PHE A 82 -13.35 -5.39 -0.55
C PHE A 82 -13.82 -3.93 -0.51
N HIS A 83 -13.37 -3.15 -1.49
CA HIS A 83 -13.66 -1.73 -1.57
C HIS A 83 -13.67 -1.28 -3.03
N ALA A 84 -14.34 -0.18 -3.29
CA ALA A 84 -14.35 0.49 -4.59
C ALA A 84 -14.66 1.98 -4.39
N ASN A 85 -14.79 2.69 -5.51
CA ASN A 85 -15.46 3.99 -5.54
C ASN A 85 -16.79 3.86 -6.26
N HIS A 86 -17.88 4.37 -5.70
CA HIS A 86 -19.10 4.56 -6.50
C HIS A 86 -18.99 5.82 -7.37
N PRO A 87 -19.73 5.87 -8.50
CA PRO A 87 -19.72 7.02 -9.41
C PRO A 87 -20.13 8.32 -8.71
N ASN A 88 -19.53 9.43 -9.16
CA ASN A 88 -19.99 10.78 -8.85
C ASN A 88 -21.19 11.11 -9.73
N GLN A 89 -22.31 11.43 -9.11
CA GLN A 89 -23.57 11.80 -9.78
C GLN A 89 -23.95 13.27 -9.52
N SER A 90 -23.07 14.01 -8.85
CA SER A 90 -23.23 15.44 -8.57
C SER A 90 -22.58 16.31 -9.66
N ASP A 91 -22.75 17.62 -9.52
CA ASP A 91 -22.09 18.67 -10.30
C ASP A 91 -20.75 19.14 -9.68
N ARG A 92 -20.31 18.52 -8.58
CA ARG A 92 -19.12 18.93 -7.81
C ARG A 92 -17.93 18.03 -8.09
N TRP A 93 -16.74 18.62 -8.06
CA TRP A 93 -15.50 17.86 -8.06
C TRP A 93 -15.26 17.21 -6.70
N ARG A 94 -14.87 15.93 -6.73
CA ARG A 94 -14.40 15.20 -5.56
C ARG A 94 -12.88 15.19 -5.56
N VAL A 95 -12.26 15.80 -4.57
CA VAL A 95 -10.80 15.93 -4.47
C VAL A 95 -10.30 15.13 -3.27
N ASN A 96 -9.44 14.14 -3.52
CA ASN A 96 -8.94 13.22 -2.51
C ASN A 96 -7.44 12.96 -2.72
N GLN A 97 -6.72 12.75 -1.62
CA GLN A 97 -5.36 12.23 -1.64
C GLN A 97 -5.35 10.77 -1.20
N TYR A 98 -4.98 9.87 -2.09
CA TYR A 98 -4.79 8.47 -1.74
C TYR A 98 -3.43 8.27 -1.07
N LEU A 99 -3.43 7.40 -0.08
CA LEU A 99 -2.27 6.99 0.70
C LEU A 99 -2.19 5.47 0.67
N ARG A 100 -0.97 4.96 0.57
CA ARG A 100 -0.72 3.53 0.74
C ARG A 100 0.54 3.33 1.54
N MET A 101 0.45 2.48 2.54
CA MET A 101 1.49 2.21 3.51
C MET A 101 1.84 0.73 3.44
N TYR A 102 3.13 0.47 3.38
CA TYR A 102 3.68 -0.88 3.34
C TYR A 102 4.65 -1.09 4.51
N PRO A 103 4.75 -2.31 5.03
CA PRO A 103 5.84 -2.67 5.93
C PRO A 103 7.17 -2.60 5.18
N VAL A 104 8.16 -1.99 5.83
CA VAL A 104 9.51 -1.77 5.29
C VAL A 104 10.10 -3.06 4.68
N LYS A 105 10.09 -4.18 5.41
CA LYS A 105 10.73 -5.43 4.99
C LYS A 105 10.04 -6.17 3.85
N THR A 106 8.76 -5.87 3.57
CA THR A 106 7.94 -6.72 2.69
C THR A 106 7.38 -5.98 1.48
N THR A 107 7.67 -4.68 1.37
CA THR A 107 7.33 -3.90 0.19
C THR A 107 8.30 -4.19 -0.95
N ARG A 108 7.77 -4.26 -2.18
CA ARG A 108 8.56 -4.18 -3.42
C ARG A 108 8.59 -2.76 -3.99
N PHE A 109 7.86 -1.85 -3.38
CA PHE A 109 7.73 -0.48 -3.84
C PHE A 109 8.84 0.34 -3.21
N LEU A 110 9.67 0.95 -4.06
CA LEU A 110 10.71 1.86 -3.65
C LEU A 110 10.13 3.27 -3.44
N PRO A 111 10.75 4.08 -2.56
CA PRO A 111 10.45 5.50 -2.47
C PRO A 111 10.62 6.18 -3.83
N TYR A 112 9.70 7.07 -4.19
CA TYR A 112 9.68 7.68 -5.52
C TYR A 112 10.66 8.86 -5.65
N ALA A 113 10.87 9.62 -4.58
CA ALA A 113 11.74 10.80 -4.56
C ALA A 113 12.66 10.78 -3.32
N PRO A 114 13.61 9.83 -3.27
CA PRO A 114 14.53 9.70 -2.14
C PRO A 114 15.64 10.77 -2.14
N ASP A 115 15.87 11.46 -3.26
CA ASP A 115 16.88 12.51 -3.32
C ASP A 115 16.33 13.81 -2.71
N GLU A 116 16.92 14.25 -1.60
CA GLU A 116 16.53 15.50 -0.93
C GLU A 116 16.63 16.73 -1.84
N ARG A 117 17.48 16.68 -2.88
CA ARG A 117 17.64 17.77 -3.85
C ARG A 117 16.42 17.97 -4.73
N ASP A 118 15.57 16.95 -4.89
CA ASP A 118 14.33 17.02 -5.68
C ASP A 118 13.27 17.89 -4.99
N TYR A 119 13.45 18.22 -3.71
CA TYR A 119 12.54 19.08 -2.95
C TYR A 119 12.97 20.56 -3.00
N PRO A 120 12.00 21.51 -2.98
CA PRO A 120 12.29 22.94 -2.89
C PRO A 120 13.17 23.29 -1.69
N GLU A 121 14.11 24.24 -1.86
CA GLU A 121 15.07 24.62 -0.81
C GLU A 121 14.39 25.09 0.48
N ASP A 122 13.25 25.78 0.37
CA ASP A 122 12.47 26.26 1.51
C ASP A 122 11.61 25.17 2.16
N PHE A 123 11.48 24.01 1.51
CA PHE A 123 10.76 22.84 2.03
C PHE A 123 11.69 21.88 2.77
N ARG A 124 12.93 21.69 2.33
CA ARG A 124 13.90 20.75 2.94
C ARG A 124 14.01 20.89 4.48
N PRO A 125 14.12 22.10 5.06
CA PRO A 125 14.22 22.26 6.52
C PRO A 125 12.93 21.89 7.27
N LYS A 126 11.79 21.78 6.58
CA LYS A 126 10.48 21.44 7.16
C LYS A 126 10.25 19.92 7.22
N ILE A 127 11.10 19.13 6.56
CA ILE A 127 10.97 17.66 6.54
C ILE A 127 11.42 17.12 7.91
N THR A 128 10.47 16.58 8.66
CA THR A 128 10.75 15.97 9.98
C THR A 128 11.55 14.67 9.84
N PRO A 129 12.19 14.17 10.91
CA PRO A 129 12.89 12.88 10.88
C PRO A 129 12.01 11.72 10.37
N LEU A 130 10.72 11.71 10.73
CA LEU A 130 9.78 10.72 10.21
C LEU A 130 9.49 10.95 8.71
N GLY A 131 9.31 12.21 8.29
CA GLY A 131 9.09 12.58 6.89
C GLY A 131 10.24 12.13 5.99
N ARG A 132 11.49 12.28 6.44
CA ARG A 132 12.68 11.82 5.71
C ARG A 132 12.66 10.31 5.46
N LYS A 133 12.26 9.52 6.47
CA LYS A 133 12.08 8.06 6.33
C LYS A 133 10.91 7.69 5.41
N LEU A 134 9.78 8.39 5.51
CA LEU A 134 8.62 8.15 4.66
C LEU A 134 8.86 8.49 3.19
N PHE A 135 9.65 9.53 2.91
CA PHE A 135 10.08 9.90 1.56
C PHE A 135 11.27 9.08 1.05
N GLY A 136 11.86 8.24 1.90
CA GLY A 136 13.01 7.42 1.55
C GLY A 136 14.32 8.18 1.40
N ILE A 137 14.38 9.41 1.92
CA ILE A 137 15.61 10.20 2.00
C ILE A 137 16.57 9.54 3.00
N ASP A 138 16.02 9.15 4.15
CA ASP A 138 16.75 8.39 5.16
C ASP A 138 16.21 6.95 5.20
N LYS A 139 17.11 5.97 5.39
CA LYS A 139 16.72 4.56 5.50
C LYS A 139 16.07 4.23 6.85
N TRP A 140 15.20 3.23 6.84
CA TRP A 140 14.70 2.58 8.05
C TRP A 140 15.81 1.74 8.69
N GLU A 141 15.74 1.48 10.00
CA GLU A 141 16.81 0.72 10.68
C GLU A 141 16.87 -0.72 10.15
N GLU A 142 15.70 -1.28 9.87
CA GLU A 142 15.50 -2.61 9.31
C GLU A 142 16.19 -2.79 7.95
N GLU A 143 16.25 -1.74 7.12
CA GLU A 143 16.92 -1.77 5.82
C GLU A 143 18.45 -1.78 5.98
N LYS A 144 18.96 -1.07 6.98
CA LYS A 144 20.40 -1.02 7.30
C LYS A 144 20.90 -2.37 7.83
N GLU A 145 20.07 -3.09 8.57
CA GLU A 145 20.38 -4.43 9.06
C GLU A 145 20.48 -5.45 7.92
N GLU A 146 19.54 -5.42 6.96
CA GLU A 146 19.56 -6.32 5.79
C GLU A 146 20.77 -6.08 4.88
N GLU A 147 21.20 -4.83 4.71
CA GLU A 147 22.41 -4.51 3.93
C GLU A 147 23.66 -5.08 4.60
N LYS A 148 23.80 -4.91 5.93
CA LYS A 148 24.91 -5.49 6.68
C LYS A 148 24.94 -7.02 6.59
N GLU A 149 23.79 -7.68 6.66
CA GLU A 149 23.72 -9.14 6.51
C GLU A 149 24.15 -9.60 5.12
N LYS A 150 23.75 -8.88 4.06
CA LYS A 150 24.16 -9.16 2.67
C LYS A 150 25.66 -8.96 2.47
N ASP A 151 26.22 -7.86 2.95
CA ASP A 151 27.66 -7.59 2.87
C ASP A 151 28.47 -8.69 3.56
N VAL A 152 28.04 -9.13 4.76
CA VAL A 152 28.67 -10.24 5.48
C VAL A 152 28.57 -11.56 4.71
N THR A 153 27.46 -11.83 4.02
CA THR A 153 27.30 -13.07 3.24
C THR A 153 28.13 -13.08 1.97
N GLU A 154 28.27 -11.94 1.28
CA GLU A 154 29.14 -11.79 0.10
C GLU A 154 30.61 -11.94 0.47
N ASP A 155 31.05 -11.29 1.56
CA ASP A 155 32.40 -11.44 2.11
C ASP A 155 32.76 -12.90 2.44
N GLN A 156 31.81 -13.65 2.99
CA GLN A 156 31.99 -15.08 3.29
C GLN A 156 32.04 -15.95 2.03
N LYS A 157 31.29 -15.62 0.99
CA LYS A 157 31.35 -16.31 -0.31
C LYS A 157 32.69 -16.05 -1.01
N GLU A 158 33.14 -14.81 -1.08
CA GLU A 158 34.44 -14.47 -1.66
C GLU A 158 35.60 -15.17 -0.93
N LYS A 159 35.57 -15.23 0.40
CA LYS A 159 36.61 -15.93 1.18
C LYS A 159 36.62 -17.44 0.94
N LYS A 160 35.46 -18.06 0.65
CA LYS A 160 35.38 -19.48 0.27
C LYS A 160 35.88 -19.73 -1.15
N GLU A 161 35.52 -18.88 -2.11
CA GLU A 161 36.01 -18.97 -3.49
C GLU A 161 37.53 -18.80 -3.58
N LYS A 162 38.08 -17.79 -2.88
CA LYS A 162 39.53 -17.57 -2.80
C LYS A 162 40.26 -18.75 -2.14
N LYS A 163 39.66 -19.46 -1.18
CA LYS A 163 40.25 -20.68 -0.59
C LYS A 163 40.19 -21.90 -1.52
N GLY A 164 39.22 -21.98 -2.42
CA GLY A 164 39.08 -23.08 -3.39
C GLY A 164 40.05 -23.03 -4.58
N TRP A 165 40.70 -21.88 -4.83
CA TRP A 165 41.71 -21.73 -5.89
C TRP A 165 43.14 -22.09 -5.45
N PHE A 166 43.39 -22.22 -4.15
CA PHE A 166 44.72 -22.54 -3.58
C PHE A 166 44.84 -24.00 -3.10
N SER A 167 43.89 -24.88 -3.49
CA SER A 167 43.89 -26.33 -3.24
C SER A 167 44.01 -27.10 -4.54
#